data_AF-A0A8J7DGD9-F1
#
_entry.id   AF-A0A8J7DGD9-F1
#
_cell.length_a   1.000
_cell.length_b   1.000
_cell.length_c   1.000
_cell.angle_alpha   90.00
_cell.angle_beta   90.00
_cell.angle_gamma   90.00
#
_symmetry.space_group_name_H-M   'P 1'
#
loop_
_entity.id
_entity.type
_entity.pdbx_description
1 polymer ?
#
loop_
_entity_poly.entity_id
_entity_poly.type
_entity_poly.pdbx_seq_one_letter_code
_entity_poly.pdbx_strand_id
1 'polypeptide(L)'
;MSQRDLFDKLMQDARRDDGYINATKWCKHFGYRLERWKRSPKTKARLEQLKIVESIAEPLIVERVGKTWVTWVHPIMAVHLASRLDRGFTNYMSEIFIRYAKADPTLAADIASRQETTEGLNIINKVVYQRYEE
;
A
#
# COMPACT_ATOMS: atom_id res chain seq x y z
N MET A 1 14.19 -14.84 7.81
CA MET A 1 13.12 -13.93 7.35
C MET A 1 13.60 -13.30 6.05
N SER A 2 12.87 -13.50 4.96
CA SER A 2 13.22 -12.95 3.66
C SER A 2 12.95 -11.43 3.63
N GLN A 3 13.56 -10.72 2.68
CA GLN A 3 13.29 -9.29 2.48
C GLN A 3 11.83 -9.04 2.09
N ARG A 4 11.20 -9.98 1.38
CA ARG A 4 9.79 -9.89 1.01
C ARG A 4 8.89 -10.05 2.24
N ASP A 5 9.20 -10.99 3.14
CA ASP A 5 8.45 -11.20 4.39
C ASP A 5 8.50 -9.94 5.27
N LEU A 6 9.66 -9.27 5.31
CA LEU A 6 9.81 -8.01 6.02
C LEU A 6 8.89 -6.93 5.44
N PHE A 7 8.83 -6.81 4.11
CA PHE A 7 7.98 -5.83 3.44
C PHE A 7 6.48 -6.15 3.56
N ASP A 8 6.11 -7.43 3.52
CA ASP A 8 4.76 -7.90 3.78
C ASP A 8 4.33 -7.48 5.20
N LYS A 9 5.17 -7.77 6.20
CA LYS A 9 4.93 -7.36 7.59
C LYS A 9 4.80 -5.84 7.71
N LEU A 10 5.71 -5.07 7.11
CA LEU A 10 5.65 -3.60 7.13
C LEU A 10 4.36 -3.03 6.51
N MET A 11 3.86 -3.67 5.45
CA MET A 11 2.63 -3.25 4.78
C MET A 11 1.43 -3.55 5.64
N GLN A 12 1.30 -4.79 6.13
CA GLN A 12 0.20 -5.22 7.01
C GLN A 12 0.14 -4.36 8.28
N ASP A 13 1.27 -4.16 8.92
CA ASP A 13 1.41 -3.37 10.15
C ASP A 13 1.03 -1.89 10.00
N ALA A 14 1.06 -1.35 8.79
CA ALA A 14 0.83 0.06 8.49
C ALA A 14 -0.49 0.31 7.75
N ARG A 15 -1.21 -0.73 7.32
CA ARG A 15 -2.44 -0.62 6.55
C ARG A 15 -3.65 -0.43 7.48
N ARG A 16 -4.53 0.49 7.10
CA ARG A 16 -5.87 0.68 7.68
C ARG A 16 -6.90 -0.10 6.85
N ASP A 17 -8.06 -0.36 7.43
CA ASP A 17 -9.14 -1.14 6.81
C ASP A 17 -9.59 -0.57 5.46
N ASP A 18 -9.55 0.75 5.28
CA ASP A 18 -9.86 1.45 4.03
C ASP A 18 -8.69 1.51 3.03
N GLY A 19 -7.63 0.74 3.26
CA GLY A 19 -6.46 0.66 2.40
C GLY A 19 -5.43 1.77 2.57
N TYR A 20 -5.70 2.80 3.38
CA TYR A 20 -4.72 3.85 3.65
C TYR A 20 -3.50 3.31 4.40
N ILE A 21 -2.35 3.90 4.13
CA ILE A 21 -1.08 3.49 4.70
C ILE A 21 -0.58 4.52 5.72
N ASN A 22 -0.11 4.06 6.87
CA ASN A 22 0.50 4.88 7.92
C ASN A 22 1.91 5.31 7.52
N ALA A 23 2.02 6.50 6.92
CA ALA A 23 3.28 7.08 6.48
C ALA A 23 4.21 7.39 7.67
N THR A 24 3.67 7.75 8.83
CA THR A 24 4.47 8.00 10.04
C THR A 24 5.25 6.74 10.46
N LYS A 25 4.59 5.58 10.43
CA LYS A 25 5.20 4.28 10.80
C LYS A 25 6.30 3.87 9.81
N TRP A 26 6.05 4.00 8.51
CA TRP A 26 7.07 3.74 7.49
C TRP A 26 8.27 4.67 7.62
N CYS A 27 8.04 5.99 7.69
CA CYS A 27 9.11 6.96 7.85
C CYS A 27 9.95 6.70 9.11
N LYS A 28 9.32 6.32 10.23
CA LYS A 28 10.04 5.92 11.45
C LYS A 28 10.91 4.68 11.23
N HIS A 29 10.38 3.65 10.57
CA HIS A 29 11.13 2.43 10.28
C HIS A 29 12.38 2.70 9.44
N PHE A 30 12.24 3.47 8.36
CA PHE A 30 13.35 3.77 7.43
C PHE A 30 14.22 4.96 7.86
N GLY A 31 14.00 5.53 9.06
CA GLY A 31 14.76 6.70 9.52
C GLY A 31 14.56 7.97 8.67
N TYR A 32 13.45 8.06 7.93
CA TYR A 32 13.16 9.15 7.02
C TYR A 32 12.27 10.21 7.67
N ARG A 33 12.56 11.50 7.44
CA ARG A 33 11.72 12.60 7.96
C ARG A 33 10.50 12.82 7.06
N LEU A 34 9.30 12.44 7.51
CA LEU A 34 8.06 12.57 6.74
C LEU A 34 7.83 14.01 6.21
N GLU A 35 8.14 15.03 7.01
CA GLU A 35 8.04 16.43 6.61
C GLU A 35 8.89 16.77 5.38
N ARG A 36 10.05 16.14 5.21
CA ARG A 36 10.90 16.33 4.02
C ARG A 36 10.19 15.84 2.76
N TRP A 37 9.46 14.73 2.86
CA TRP A 37 8.64 14.24 1.75
C TRP A 37 7.45 15.15 1.49
N LYS A 38 6.66 15.51 2.51
CA LYS A 38 5.47 16.37 2.34
C LYS A 38 5.83 17.73 1.71
N ARG A 39 6.94 18.34 2.12
CA ARG A 39 7.38 19.66 1.64
C ARG A 39 8.04 19.62 0.26
N SER A 40 8.40 18.46 -0.26
CA SER A 40 9.15 18.37 -1.51
C SER A 40 8.33 18.89 -2.70
N PRO A 41 8.92 19.69 -3.62
CA PRO A 41 8.23 20.15 -4.83
C PRO A 41 7.66 19.00 -5.66
N LYS A 42 8.38 17.86 -5.72
CA LYS A 42 7.94 16.65 -6.43
C LYS A 42 6.67 16.06 -5.83
N THR A 43 6.56 16.04 -4.50
CA THR A 43 5.36 15.55 -3.80
C THR A 43 4.16 16.47 -4.05
N LYS A 44 4.37 17.79 -3.96
CA LYS A 44 3.32 18.77 -4.26
C LYS A 44 2.82 18.66 -5.69
N ALA A 45 3.74 18.60 -6.66
CA ALA A 45 3.40 18.43 -8.08
C ALA A 45 2.60 17.14 -8.32
N ARG A 46 2.99 16.03 -7.67
CA ARG A 46 2.26 14.76 -7.79
C ARG A 46 0.85 14.85 -7.21
N LEU A 47 0.67 15.47 -6.04
CA LEU A 47 -0.65 15.67 -5.44
C LEU A 47 -1.59 16.47 -6.34
N GLU A 48 -1.10 17.57 -6.92
CA GLU A 48 -1.90 18.39 -7.83
C GLU A 48 -2.24 17.66 -9.13
N GLN A 49 -1.28 16.92 -9.70
CA GLN A 49 -1.54 16.08 -10.87
C GLN A 49 -2.65 15.06 -10.62
N LEU A 50 -2.61 14.37 -9.48
CA LEU A 50 -3.60 13.35 -9.13
C LEU A 50 -5.01 13.93 -8.92
N LYS A 51 -5.12 15.12 -8.33
CA LYS A 51 -6.41 15.81 -8.19
C LYS A 51 -7.01 16.22 -9.52
N ILE A 52 -6.18 16.72 -10.45
CA ILE A 52 -6.63 17.30 -11.71
C ILE A 52 -6.92 16.23 -12.77
N VAL A 53 -6.02 15.24 -12.90
CA VAL A 53 -6.04 14.30 -14.03
C VAL A 53 -6.85 13.05 -13.70
N GLU A 54 -6.74 12.56 -12.47
CA GLU A 54 -7.31 11.28 -12.08
C GLU A 54 -8.66 11.44 -11.35
N SER A 55 -9.11 12.68 -11.12
CA SER A 55 -10.37 13.03 -10.44
C SER A 55 -10.62 12.23 -9.16
N ILE A 56 -9.55 11.91 -8.43
CA ILE A 56 -9.62 11.15 -7.18
C ILE A 56 -10.37 12.01 -6.16
N ALA A 57 -11.56 11.54 -5.78
CA ALA A 57 -12.42 12.24 -4.82
C ALA A 57 -11.92 12.06 -3.37
N GLU A 58 -11.21 10.97 -3.12
CA GLU A 58 -10.66 10.63 -1.81
C GLU A 58 -9.46 11.51 -1.44
N PRO A 59 -9.30 11.85 -0.14
CA PRO A 59 -8.17 12.66 0.31
C PRO A 59 -6.84 11.90 0.16
N LEU A 60 -5.93 12.37 -0.69
CA LEU A 60 -4.64 11.70 -0.95
C LEU A 60 -3.72 11.61 0.27
N ILE A 61 -3.87 12.53 1.23
CA ILE A 61 -3.20 12.55 2.53
C ILE A 61 -4.24 12.93 3.59
N VAL A 62 -4.29 12.17 4.67
CA VAL A 62 -5.18 12.41 5.81
C VAL A 62 -4.32 12.52 7.07
N GLU A 63 -4.37 13.66 7.73
CA GLU A 63 -3.73 13.86 9.03
C GLU A 63 -4.81 13.76 10.11
N ARG A 64 -4.66 12.80 11.03
CA ARG A 64 -5.54 12.71 12.21
C ARG A 64 -4.86 13.40 13.38
N VAL A 65 -5.54 14.42 13.89
CA VAL A 65 -5.13 15.18 15.08
C VAL A 65 -5.81 14.55 16.30
N GLY A 66 -5.01 14.16 17.29
CA GLY A 66 -5.42 13.50 18.53
C GLY A 66 -4.21 13.37 19.47
N LYS A 67 -4.19 12.38 20.38
CA LYS A 67 -3.03 12.15 21.28
C LYS A 67 -1.72 11.82 20.55
N THR A 68 -1.78 11.36 19.30
CA THR A 68 -0.59 11.13 18.46
C THR A 68 -0.89 11.59 17.05
N TRP A 69 -0.02 12.45 16.51
CA TRP A 69 -0.12 12.90 15.12
C TRP A 69 0.26 11.73 14.21
N VAL A 70 -0.72 11.22 13.45
CA VAL A 70 -0.50 10.16 12.46
C VAL A 70 -0.93 10.67 11.09
N THR A 71 -0.03 10.51 10.12
CA THR A 71 -0.31 10.80 8.71
C THR A 71 -0.62 9.49 7.99
N TRP A 72 -1.80 9.44 7.39
CA TRP A 72 -2.26 8.37 6.52
C TRP A 72 -2.18 8.83 5.08
N VAL A 73 -1.77 7.96 4.16
CA VAL A 73 -1.63 8.28 2.74
C VAL A 73 -2.40 7.28 1.89
N HIS A 74 -3.02 7.78 0.83
CA HIS A 74 -3.69 6.95 -0.17
C HIS A 74 -2.67 5.99 -0.83
N PRO A 75 -3.05 4.76 -1.23
CA PRO A 75 -2.13 3.77 -1.81
C PRO A 75 -1.25 4.31 -2.94
N ILE A 76 -1.80 5.13 -3.83
CA ILE A 76 -1.03 5.74 -4.93
C ILE A 76 0.09 6.68 -4.43
N MET A 77 -0.16 7.40 -3.33
CA MET A 77 0.84 8.24 -2.68
C MET A 77 1.80 7.43 -1.83
N ALA A 78 1.37 6.26 -1.32
CA ALA A 78 2.24 5.32 -0.63
C ALA A 78 3.34 4.78 -1.55
N VAL A 79 3.03 4.44 -2.81
CA VAL A 79 4.04 4.07 -3.82
C VAL A 79 5.05 5.20 -4.02
N HIS A 80 4.57 6.43 -4.16
CA HIS A 80 5.45 7.60 -4.29
C HIS A 80 6.31 7.82 -3.03
N LEU A 81 5.77 7.61 -1.82
CA LEU A 81 6.55 7.67 -0.58
C LEU A 81 7.63 6.58 -0.54
N ALA A 82 7.28 5.33 -0.85
CA ALA A 82 8.20 4.20 -0.85
C ALA A 82 9.44 4.48 -1.73
N SER A 83 9.26 5.17 -2.87
CA SER A 83 10.36 5.63 -3.75
C SER A 83 11.44 6.50 -3.08
N ARG A 84 11.14 7.06 -1.91
CA ARG A 84 12.08 7.86 -1.10
C ARG A 84 12.71 7.09 0.05
N LEU A 85 12.16 5.92 0.37
CA LEU A 85 12.56 5.13 1.53
C LEU A 85 13.53 4.03 1.13
N ASP A 86 13.13 3.19 0.17
CA ASP A 86 13.95 2.07 -0.32
C ASP A 86 13.50 1.63 -1.73
N ARG A 87 14.45 1.29 -2.60
CA ARG A 87 14.15 0.87 -3.99
C ARG A 87 13.44 -0.47 -4.03
N GLY A 88 13.85 -1.44 -3.20
CA GLY A 88 13.18 -2.74 -3.11
C GLY A 88 11.75 -2.61 -2.62
N PHE A 89 11.54 -1.78 -1.60
CA PHE A 89 10.22 -1.51 -1.05
C PHE A 89 9.30 -0.81 -2.04
N THR A 90 9.85 0.06 -2.91
CA THR A 90 9.10 0.71 -4.00
C THR A 90 8.56 -0.29 -5.00
N ASN A 91 9.38 -1.25 -5.42
CA ASN A 91 8.99 -2.28 -6.37
C ASN A 91 7.89 -3.16 -5.76
N TYR A 92 8.07 -3.56 -4.50
CA TYR A 92 7.06 -4.30 -3.74
C TYR A 92 5.73 -3.53 -3.67
N MET A 93 5.74 -2.25 -3.28
CA MET A 93 4.52 -1.45 -3.19
C MET A 93 3.84 -1.22 -4.54
N SER A 94 4.61 -1.12 -5.62
CA SER A 94 4.07 -1.02 -6.98
C SER A 94 3.34 -2.30 -7.38
N GLU A 95 3.90 -3.47 -7.06
CA GLU A 95 3.26 -4.77 -7.29
C GLU A 95 1.91 -4.87 -6.53
N ILE A 96 1.90 -4.50 -5.24
CA ILE A 96 0.69 -4.50 -4.42
C ILE A 96 -0.35 -3.52 -4.97
N PHE A 97 0.05 -2.31 -5.37
CA PHE A 97 -0.85 -1.32 -5.94
C PHE A 97 -1.49 -1.79 -7.25
N ILE A 98 -0.71 -2.43 -8.14
CA ILE A 98 -1.24 -2.98 -9.39
C ILE A 98 -2.30 -4.05 -9.12
N ARG A 99 -2.05 -4.94 -8.15
CA ARG A 99 -3.03 -5.98 -7.74
C ARG A 99 -4.31 -5.35 -7.19
N TYR A 100 -4.18 -4.31 -6.37
CA TYR A 100 -5.33 -3.55 -5.86
C TYR A 100 -6.13 -2.88 -6.98
N ALA A 101 -5.46 -2.15 -7.88
CA ALA A 101 -6.11 -1.40 -8.96
C ALA A 101 -6.81 -2.30 -9.99
N LYS A 102 -6.34 -3.54 -10.16
CA LYS A 102 -6.97 -4.54 -11.02
C LYS A 102 -8.16 -5.25 -10.37
N ALA A 103 -8.53 -4.89 -9.14
CA ALA A 103 -9.49 -5.64 -8.32
C ALA A 103 -9.18 -7.15 -8.32
N ASP A 104 -7.89 -7.50 -8.33
CA ASP A 104 -7.45 -8.87 -8.55
C ASP A 104 -7.96 -9.75 -7.39
N PRO A 105 -8.90 -10.68 -7.66
CA PRO A 105 -9.50 -11.52 -6.63
C PRO A 105 -8.47 -12.43 -5.95
N THR A 106 -7.30 -12.63 -6.59
CA THR A 106 -6.21 -13.42 -6.00
C THR A 106 -5.45 -12.67 -4.91
N LEU A 107 -5.56 -11.35 -4.75
CA LEU A 107 -4.84 -10.65 -3.68
C LEU A 107 -5.36 -11.07 -2.29
N ALA A 108 -6.68 -11.19 -2.13
CA ALA A 108 -7.28 -11.70 -0.91
C ALA A 108 -6.95 -13.19 -0.71
N ALA A 109 -6.99 -13.98 -1.79
CA ALA A 109 -6.64 -15.41 -1.77
C ALA A 109 -5.17 -15.66 -1.40
N ASP A 110 -4.26 -14.85 -1.92
CA ASP A 110 -2.81 -14.94 -1.74
C ASP A 110 -2.41 -14.44 -0.33
N ILE A 111 -3.07 -13.40 0.20
CA ILE A 111 -2.94 -13.01 1.62
C ILE A 111 -3.44 -14.14 2.54
N ALA A 112 -4.63 -14.68 2.27
CA ALA A 112 -5.25 -15.71 3.09
C ALA A 112 -4.52 -17.08 2.99
N SER A 113 -3.95 -17.41 1.83
CA SER A 113 -3.13 -18.60 1.61
C SER A 113 -1.75 -18.50 2.27
N ARG A 114 -1.16 -17.31 2.34
CA ARG A 114 0.12 -17.08 3.04
C ARG A 114 -0.05 -17.07 4.56
N GLN A 115 -1.27 -16.90 5.04
CA GLN A 115 -1.63 -17.04 6.46
C GLN A 115 -2.08 -18.47 6.83
N GLU A 116 -1.97 -19.45 5.92
CA GLU A 116 -2.43 -20.84 6.08
C GLU A 116 -3.90 -20.95 6.53
N THR A 117 -4.74 -19.97 6.18
CA THR A 117 -6.16 -20.02 6.54
C THR A 117 -6.94 -20.91 5.59
N THR A 118 -7.87 -21.68 6.13
CA THR A 118 -8.77 -22.56 5.34
C THR A 118 -9.56 -21.77 4.30
N GLU A 119 -9.88 -20.51 4.61
CA GLU A 119 -10.61 -19.59 3.73
C GLU A 119 -9.76 -19.19 2.51
N GLY A 120 -8.45 -18.95 2.69
CA GLY A 120 -7.54 -18.64 1.58
C GLY A 120 -7.33 -19.80 0.61
N LEU A 121 -7.20 -21.02 1.13
CA LEU A 121 -7.12 -22.23 0.32
C LEU A 121 -8.38 -22.44 -0.53
N ASN A 122 -9.56 -22.16 0.04
CA ASN A 122 -10.83 -22.27 -0.69
C ASN A 122 -10.96 -21.24 -1.82
N ILE A 123 -10.51 -20.01 -1.61
CA ILE A 123 -10.53 -18.98 -2.65
C ILE A 123 -9.54 -19.32 -3.77
N ILE A 124 -8.32 -19.78 -3.44
CA ILE A 124 -7.33 -20.21 -4.45
C ILE A 124 -7.90 -21.33 -5.30
N ASN A 125 -8.44 -22.38 -4.69
CA ASN A 125 -9.00 -23.50 -5.43
C ASN A 125 -10.08 -23.01 -6.39
N LYS A 126 -11.01 -22.17 -5.93
CA LYS A 126 -12.08 -21.63 -6.77
C LYS A 126 -11.55 -20.84 -7.98
N VAL A 127 -10.54 -20.00 -7.79
CA VAL A 127 -9.95 -19.20 -8.89
C VAL A 127 -9.15 -20.07 -9.86
N VAL A 128 -8.42 -21.07 -9.35
CA VAL A 128 -7.68 -22.03 -10.18
C VAL A 128 -8.64 -22.86 -11.03
N TYR A 129 -9.72 -23.40 -10.46
CA TYR A 129 -10.71 -24.17 -11.20
C TYR A 129 -11.41 -23.36 -12.29
N GLN A 130 -11.74 -22.10 -12.03
CA GLN A 130 -12.35 -21.21 -13.05
C GLN A 130 -11.42 -20.89 -14.23
N ARG A 131 -10.10 -21.03 -14.06
CA ARG A 131 -9.11 -20.70 -15.11
C ARG A 131 -8.80 -21.87 -16.05
N TYR A 132 -9.24 -23.09 -15.71
CA TYR A 132 -9.06 -24.29 -16.54
C TYR A 132 -10.37 -24.74 -17.23
N GLU A 133 -11.45 -23.97 -17.11
CA GLU A 133 -12.72 -24.19 -17.82
C GLU A 133 -12.96 -23.22 -19.00
N GLU A 134 -11.95 -22.41 -19.39
CA GLU A 134 -11.89 -21.67 -20.67
C GLU A 134 -10.87 -22.30 -21.62
#